data_AF-A0A7W5G858-F1
#
_entry.id   AF-A0A7W5G858-F1
#
_cell.length_a   1.000
_cell.length_b   1.000
_cell.length_c   1.000
_cell.angle_alpha   90.00
_cell.angle_beta   90.00
_cell.angle_gamma   90.00
#
_symmetry.space_group_name_H-M   'P 1'
#
loop_
_entity.id
_entity.type
_entity.pdbx_description
1 polymer ?
#
loop_
_entity_poly.entity_id
_entity_poly.type
_entity_poly.pdbx_seq_one_letter_code
_entity_poly.pdbx_strand_id
1 'polypeptide(L)'
;MKFIHDYRHFIEVGCSSCGRKHTIPKGSYNLTMQGYTFHSPLSCSCGHTASTAGKEKRTWTSKAENSAIPKRNKATTVKMLLVIGFVIVFFATEMTYMFHS
;
A
#
# COMPACT_ATOMS: atom_id res chain seq x y z
N MET A 1 -2.62 -16.32 -17.73
CA MET A 1 -3.09 -15.01 -17.23
C MET A 1 -1.90 -14.19 -16.70
N LYS A 2 -2.03 -12.86 -16.62
CA LYS A 2 -1.05 -11.98 -15.94
C LYS A 2 -1.58 -11.54 -14.59
N PHE A 3 -0.76 -11.60 -13.55
CA PHE A 3 -1.11 -11.07 -12.25
C PHE A 3 -1.16 -9.53 -12.26
N ILE A 4 -2.22 -8.92 -11.71
CA ILE A 4 -2.40 -7.46 -11.64
C ILE A 4 -2.17 -6.96 -10.22
N HIS A 5 -2.95 -7.49 -9.26
CA HIS A 5 -2.97 -7.04 -7.88
C HIS A 5 -3.39 -8.17 -6.91
N ASP A 6 -2.83 -8.15 -5.70
CA ASP A 6 -3.19 -9.06 -4.60
C ASP A 6 -3.95 -8.26 -3.54
N TYR A 7 -5.15 -8.70 -3.18
CA TYR A 7 -5.94 -8.15 -2.08
C TYR A 7 -6.09 -9.21 -0.99
N ARG A 8 -6.42 -8.77 0.23
CA ARG A 8 -6.48 -9.66 1.40
C ARG A 8 -7.41 -10.89 1.23
N HIS A 9 -8.45 -10.76 0.41
CA HIS A 9 -9.49 -11.78 0.20
C HIS A 9 -9.62 -12.27 -1.23
N PHE A 10 -8.93 -11.67 -2.20
CA PHE A 10 -9.01 -12.05 -3.61
C PHE A 10 -7.80 -11.52 -4.39
N ILE A 11 -7.55 -12.05 -5.56
CA ILE A 11 -6.53 -11.55 -6.50
C ILE A 11 -7.20 -11.08 -7.78
N GLU A 12 -6.61 -10.07 -8.41
CA GLU A 12 -6.96 -9.65 -9.77
C GLU A 12 -5.94 -10.18 -10.76
N VAL A 13 -6.44 -10.85 -11.80
CA VAL A 13 -5.64 -11.37 -12.90
C VAL A 13 -6.20 -10.89 -14.23
N GLY A 14 -5.33 -10.51 -15.14
CA GLY A 14 -5.68 -10.10 -16.50
C GLY A 14 -5.53 -11.26 -17.47
N CYS A 15 -6.45 -11.36 -18.43
CA CYS A 15 -6.23 -12.19 -19.60
C CYS A 15 -5.18 -11.54 -20.51
N SER A 16 -4.13 -12.28 -20.85
CA SER A 16 -3.06 -11.78 -21.73
C SER A 16 -3.54 -11.50 -23.15
N SER A 17 -4.59 -12.20 -23.61
CA SER A 17 -5.09 -12.10 -24.98
C SER A 17 -6.06 -10.93 -25.18
N CYS A 18 -6.96 -10.67 -24.22
CA CYS A 18 -8.00 -9.66 -24.36
C CYS A 18 -7.93 -8.51 -23.33
N GLY A 19 -6.99 -8.57 -22.39
CA GLY A 19 -6.80 -7.55 -21.36
C GLY A 19 -7.90 -7.48 -20.29
N ARG A 20 -8.95 -8.32 -20.37
CA ARG A 20 -10.02 -8.35 -19.38
C ARG A 20 -9.51 -8.84 -18.03
N LYS A 21 -10.02 -8.22 -16.97
CA LYS A 21 -9.69 -8.54 -15.58
C LYS A 21 -10.66 -9.59 -15.04
N HIS A 22 -10.12 -10.48 -14.22
CA HIS A 22 -10.84 -11.50 -13.49
C HIS A 22 -10.44 -11.45 -12.02
N THR A 23 -11.43 -11.49 -11.15
CA THR A 23 -11.25 -11.56 -9.70
C THR A 23 -11.37 -13.01 -9.25
N ILE A 24 -10.42 -13.45 -8.43
CA ILE A 24 -10.33 -14.83 -7.96
C ILE A 24 -10.30 -14.83 -6.44
N PRO A 25 -11.25 -15.47 -5.76
CA PRO A 25 -11.33 -15.46 -4.30
C PRO A 25 -10.21 -16.27 -3.65
N LYS A 26 -9.79 -15.84 -2.47
CA LYS A 26 -8.80 -16.56 -1.66
C LYS A 26 -9.30 -17.96 -1.32
N GLY A 27 -8.44 -18.97 -1.52
CA GLY A 27 -8.78 -20.38 -1.36
C GLY A 27 -9.01 -21.14 -2.67
N SER A 28 -9.16 -20.43 -3.79
CA SER A 28 -9.25 -21.05 -5.13
C SER A 28 -7.92 -21.06 -5.90
N TYR A 29 -6.83 -20.67 -5.24
CA TYR A 29 -5.49 -20.61 -5.80
C TYR A 29 -4.42 -20.89 -4.74
N ASN A 30 -3.29 -21.44 -5.19
CA ASN A 30 -2.07 -21.64 -4.42
C ASN A 30 -1.01 -20.63 -4.85
N LEU A 31 -0.26 -20.12 -3.87
CA LEU A 31 0.88 -19.24 -4.12
C LEU A 31 2.14 -20.10 -4.32
N THR A 32 2.85 -19.89 -5.42
CA THR A 32 4.12 -20.56 -5.74
C THR A 32 5.21 -19.52 -5.99
N MET A 33 6.48 -19.94 -6.02
CA MET A 33 7.59 -19.01 -6.31
C MET A 33 7.49 -18.36 -7.71
N GLN A 34 6.79 -19.01 -8.64
CA GLN A 34 6.62 -18.55 -10.03
C GLN A 34 5.37 -17.66 -10.21
N GLY A 35 4.45 -17.64 -9.22
CA GLY A 35 3.20 -16.87 -9.29
C GLY A 35 2.05 -17.55 -8.56
N TYR A 36 0.88 -17.57 -9.20
CA TYR A 36 -0.36 -18.11 -8.66
C TYR A 36 -0.83 -19.28 -9.53
N THR A 37 -1.08 -20.42 -8.92
CA THR A 37 -1.66 -21.62 -9.55
C THR A 37 -3.12 -21.75 -9.13
N PHE A 38 -4.04 -21.79 -10.09
CA PHE A 38 -5.47 -21.91 -9.81
C PHE A 38 -5.85 -23.37 -9.64
N HIS A 39 -6.75 -23.67 -8.69
CA HIS A 39 -7.27 -25.04 -8.52
C HIS A 39 -8.14 -25.45 -9.71
N SER A 40 -8.89 -24.50 -10.27
CA SER A 40 -9.66 -24.67 -11.50
C SER A 40 -9.15 -23.71 -12.59
N PRO A 41 -9.10 -24.16 -13.86
CA PRO A 41 -8.66 -23.31 -14.96
C PRO A 41 -9.64 -22.14 -15.16
N LEU A 42 -9.12 -20.91 -15.15
CA LEU A 42 -9.94 -19.74 -15.45
C LEU A 42 -10.23 -19.69 -16.94
N SER A 43 -11.51 -19.67 -17.28
CA SER A 43 -11.98 -19.46 -18.65
C SER A 43 -12.31 -17.98 -18.86
N CYS A 44 -11.60 -17.33 -19.77
CA CYS A 44 -11.91 -15.97 -20.19
C CYS A 44 -12.97 -15.99 -21.30
N SER A 45 -13.81 -14.96 -21.36
CA SER A 45 -14.85 -14.82 -22.40
C SER A 45 -14.30 -14.74 -23.83
N CYS A 46 -12.99 -14.54 -24.00
CA CYS A 46 -12.33 -14.61 -25.30
C CYS A 46 -11.98 -16.06 -25.73
N GLY A 47 -12.40 -17.08 -24.98
CA GLY A 47 -12.14 -18.49 -25.26
C GLY A 47 -10.80 -19.00 -24.72
N HIS A 48 -9.92 -18.12 -24.23
CA HIS A 48 -8.67 -18.54 -23.62
C HIS A 48 -8.86 -19.01 -22.19
N THR A 49 -8.31 -20.18 -21.89
CA THR A 49 -8.24 -20.73 -20.55
C THR A 49 -6.82 -20.65 -20.00
N ALA A 50 -6.68 -20.49 -18.69
CA ALA A 50 -5.37 -20.53 -18.04
C ALA A 50 -5.48 -21.00 -16.60
N SER A 51 -4.64 -21.99 -16.24
CA SER A 51 -4.55 -22.55 -14.90
C SER A 51 -3.50 -21.85 -14.03
N THR A 52 -2.75 -20.90 -14.60
CA THR A 52 -1.71 -20.16 -13.90
C THR A 52 -1.73 -18.65 -14.23
N ALA A 53 -1.35 -17.85 -13.24
CA ALA A 53 -0.96 -16.47 -13.42
C ALA A 53 0.49 -16.29 -12.98
N GLY A 54 1.36 -16.00 -13.94
CA GLY A 54 2.75 -15.66 -13.65
C GLY A 54 2.82 -14.32 -12.92
N LYS A 55 3.66 -14.24 -11.88
CA LYS A 55 4.18 -12.94 -11.43
C LYS A 55 5.14 -12.49 -12.53
N GLU A 56 4.65 -11.63 -13.43
CA GLU A 56 5.54 -10.93 -14.35
C GLU A 56 6.65 -10.28 -13.51
N LYS A 57 7.91 -10.32 -13.97
CA LYS A 57 9.09 -9.74 -13.31
C LYS A 57 8.87 -8.23 -13.11
N ARG A 58 8.00 -7.86 -12.18
CA ARG A 58 7.82 -6.51 -11.70
C ARG A 58 9.08 -6.27 -10.88
N THR A 59 10.03 -5.58 -11.50
CA THR A 59 10.91 -4.68 -10.79
C THR A 59 10.05 -3.97 -9.76
N TRP A 60 10.16 -4.41 -8.52
CA TRP A 60 9.65 -3.67 -7.37
C TRP A 60 10.50 -2.39 -7.33
N THR A 61 10.19 -1.43 -8.19
CA THR A 61 10.43 -0.04 -7.82
C THR A 61 9.50 0.18 -6.65
N SER A 62 10.08 0.00 -5.46
CA SER A 62 9.47 0.23 -4.17
C SER A 62 8.98 1.67 -4.11
N LYS A 63 7.81 1.96 -4.68
CA LYS A 63 6.96 3.07 -4.23
C LYS A 63 6.30 2.72 -2.89
N ALA A 64 7.02 2.01 -2.02
CA ALA A 64 6.61 1.65 -0.67
C ALA A 64 7.40 2.44 0.39
N GLU A 65 8.16 3.47 0.00
CA GLU A 65 8.86 4.35 0.94
C GLU A 65 8.13 5.67 1.22
N ASN A 66 6.93 5.90 0.66
CA ASN A 66 6.16 7.13 0.93
C ASN A 66 4.83 6.92 1.67
N SER A 67 4.41 5.68 1.94
CA SER A 67 3.15 5.40 2.64
C SER A 67 3.31 5.13 4.14
N ALA A 68 4.54 5.10 4.66
CA ALA A 68 4.82 5.05 6.10
C ALA A 68 4.91 6.44 6.74
N ILE A 69 4.51 7.50 6.04
CA ILE A 69 4.24 8.79 6.68
C ILE A 69 2.81 8.66 7.23
N PRO A 70 2.61 8.50 8.55
CA PRO A 70 1.27 8.54 9.11
C PRO A 70 0.62 9.82 8.62
N LYS A 71 -0.57 9.71 8.03
CA LYS A 71 -1.34 10.80 7.42
C LYS A 71 -1.43 11.95 8.43
N ARG A 72 -0.44 12.84 8.42
CA ARG A 72 -0.18 13.80 9.49
C ARG A 72 -1.31 14.79 9.38
N ASN A 73 -2.29 14.67 10.28
CA ASN A 73 -3.45 15.54 10.26
C ASN A 73 -2.92 16.98 10.40
N LYS A 74 -3.13 17.83 9.38
CA LYS A 74 -2.54 19.18 9.32
C LYS A 74 -2.86 19.95 10.60
N ALA A 75 -4.07 19.75 11.14
CA ALA A 75 -4.52 20.31 12.41
C ALA A 75 -3.67 19.86 13.61
N THR A 76 -3.29 18.58 13.72
CA THR A 76 -2.47 18.07 14.83
C THR A 76 -1.04 18.62 14.77
N THR A 77 -0.50 18.81 13.57
CA THR A 77 0.85 19.38 13.38
C THR A 77 0.92 20.83 13.83
N VAL A 78 -0.07 21.63 13.43
CA VAL A 78 -0.15 23.04 13.80
C VAL A 78 -0.36 23.19 15.31
N LYS A 79 -1.24 22.37 15.91
CA LYS A 79 -1.43 22.35 17.37
C LYS A 79 -0.15 22.02 18.12
N MET A 80 0.60 21.00 17.68
CA MET A 80 1.87 20.62 18.32
C MET A 80 2.92 21.73 18.21
N LEU A 81 3.05 22.37 17.04
CA LEU A 81 3.98 23.49 16.84
C LEU A 81 3.65 24.69 17.72
N LEU A 82 2.37 25.02 17.87
CA LEU A 82 1.93 26.11 18.75
C LEU A 82 2.26 25.80 20.22
N VAL A 83 1.98 24.58 20.70
CA VAL A 83 2.29 24.19 22.08
C VAL A 83 3.80 24.28 22.35
N ILE A 84 4.63 23.77 21.44
CA ILE A 84 6.09 23.86 21.56
C ILE A 84 6.54 25.33 21.60
N GLY A 85 5.99 26.18 20.72
CA GLY A 85 6.30 27.61 20.70
C GLY A 85 5.93 28.32 22.01
N PHE A 86 4.74 28.07 22.55
CA PHE A 86 4.31 28.65 23.83
C PHE A 86 5.18 28.22 25.00
N VAL A 87 5.58 26.95 25.04
CA VAL A 87 6.47 26.44 26.10
C VAL A 87 7.84 27.10 26.04
N ILE A 88 8.43 27.25 24.86
CA ILE A 88 9.73 27.92 24.69
C ILE A 88 9.65 29.38 25.14
N VAL A 89 8.61 30.11 24.72
CA VAL A 89 8.43 31.51 25.14
C VAL A 89 8.27 31.61 26.65
N PHE A 90 7.46 30.75 27.27
CA PHE A 90 7.26 30.71 28.72
C PHE A 90 8.59 30.52 29.47
N PHE A 91 9.37 29.50 29.10
CA PHE A 91 10.68 29.25 29.71
C PHE A 91 11.67 30.40 29.46
N ALA A 92 11.65 31.01 28.28
CA ALA A 92 12.49 32.18 28.00
C ALA A 92 12.13 33.37 28.90
N THR A 93 10.84 33.66 29.10
CA THR A 93 10.39 34.72 30.02
C THR A 93 10.79 34.43 31.46
N GLU A 94 10.59 33.21 31.96
CA GLU A 94 10.97 32.81 33.32
C GLU A 94 12.49 32.93 33.53
N MET A 95 13.28 32.48 32.55
CA MET A 95 14.74 32.63 32.60
C MET A 95 15.15 34.10 32.63
N THR A 96 14.59 34.94 31.74
CA THR A 96 14.92 36.38 31.74
C THR A 96 14.51 37.06 33.05
N TYR A 97 13.39 36.66 33.64
CA TYR A 97 12.96 37.17 34.94
C TYR A 97 13.92 36.78 36.06
N MET A 98 14.41 35.54 36.07
CA MET A 98 15.40 35.07 37.04
C MET A 98 16.81 35.66 36.84
N PHE A 99 17.19 36.06 35.64
CA PHE A 99 18.49 36.70 35.37
C PHE A 99 18.51 38.22 35.61
N HIS A 100 17.35 38.88 35.70
CA HIS A 100 17.23 40.32 35.96
C HIS A 100 16.82 40.67 37.40
N SER A 101 16.42 39.68 38.21
CA SER A 101 16.27 39.81 39.67
C SER A 101 17.59 39.49 40.38
#